data_AF-A0A327KTW2-F1
#
_entry.id   AF-A0A327KTW2-F1
#
_cell.length_a   1.000
_cell.length_b   1.000
_cell.length_c   1.000
_cell.angle_alpha   90.00
_cell.angle_beta   90.00
_cell.angle_gamma   90.00
#
_symmetry.space_group_name_H-M   'P 1'
#
loop_
_entity.id
_entity.type
_entity.pdbx_description
1 polymer ?
#
loop_
_entity_poly.entity_id
_entity_poly.type
_entity_poly.pdbx_seq_one_letter_code
_entity_poly.pdbx_strand_id
1 'polypeptide(L)'
;MPQIWLTYEELGALLDCEAGAAREFAAERPLDRRRCHDGRTRAKLDLLLTERWLDEAVRNWAGRQIAACVDDLQAVRRLMVAPAAATGVPDLEGTGDTRAPAGAVVATDVAAADVAPVTAERRSA
;
A
#
# COMPACT_ATOMS: atom_id res chain seq x y z
N MET A 1 3.36 21.31 12.12
CA MET A 1 2.73 20.40 11.14
C MET A 1 3.70 20.14 10.01
N PRO A 2 3.72 18.92 9.42
CA PRO A 2 4.51 18.65 8.23
C PRO A 2 4.11 19.62 7.10
N GLN A 3 5.08 20.15 6.38
CA GLN A 3 4.85 21.03 5.24
C GLN A 3 5.06 20.23 3.95
N ILE A 4 3.98 19.96 3.24
CA ILE A 4 4.01 19.18 1.99
C ILE A 4 4.11 20.16 0.82
N TRP A 5 5.03 19.87 -0.09
CA TRP A 5 5.27 20.65 -1.30
C TRP A 5 5.07 19.74 -2.51
N LEU A 6 4.15 20.11 -3.40
CA LEU A 6 3.83 19.35 -4.60
C LEU A 6 4.18 20.14 -5.85
N THR A 7 4.64 19.48 -6.92
CA THR A 7 4.72 20.11 -8.24
C THR A 7 3.30 20.38 -8.79
N TYR A 8 3.18 21.15 -9.88
CA TYR A 8 1.87 21.37 -10.49
C TYR A 8 1.26 20.11 -11.09
N GLU A 9 2.09 19.16 -11.54
CA GLU A 9 1.63 17.86 -12.00
C GLU A 9 1.05 17.03 -10.83
N GLU A 10 1.76 16.98 -9.70
CA GLU A 10 1.30 16.28 -8.48
C GLU A 10 0.06 16.96 -7.88
N LEU A 11 0.02 18.28 -7.88
CA LEU A 11 -1.16 19.04 -7.43
C LEU A 11 -2.35 18.83 -8.39
N GLY A 12 -2.09 18.76 -9.69
CA GLY A 12 -3.11 18.42 -10.69
C GLY A 12 -3.69 17.05 -10.46
N ALA A 13 -2.84 16.04 -10.24
CA ALA A 13 -3.29 14.70 -9.88
C ALA A 13 -4.14 14.68 -8.59
N LEU A 14 -3.77 15.47 -7.58
CA LEU A 14 -4.55 15.58 -6.33
C LEU A 14 -5.93 16.22 -6.57
N LEU A 15 -6.02 17.19 -7.48
CA LEU A 15 -7.22 17.95 -7.80
C LEU A 15 -8.06 17.36 -8.94
N ASP A 16 -7.58 16.29 -9.58
CA ASP A 16 -8.13 15.70 -10.80
C ASP A 16 -8.19 16.71 -11.96
N CYS A 17 -7.08 17.43 -12.19
CA CYS A 17 -6.94 18.39 -13.27
C CYS A 17 -5.53 18.42 -13.88
N GLU A 18 -5.43 19.04 -15.06
CA GLU A 18 -4.15 19.24 -15.75
C GLU A 18 -3.23 20.21 -14.99
N ALA A 19 -1.91 20.06 -15.17
CA ALA A 19 -0.92 20.87 -14.46
C ALA A 19 -1.08 22.39 -14.69
N GLY A 20 -1.58 22.80 -15.87
CA GLY A 20 -1.90 24.20 -16.16
C GLY A 20 -3.02 24.74 -15.27
N ALA A 21 -4.12 23.99 -15.14
CA ALA A 21 -5.24 24.35 -14.27
C ALA A 21 -4.82 24.34 -12.79
N ALA A 22 -3.98 23.38 -12.38
CA ALA A 22 -3.43 23.34 -11.03
C ALA A 22 -2.56 24.58 -10.71
N ARG A 23 -1.80 25.07 -11.70
CA ARG A 23 -1.02 26.31 -11.58
C ARG A 23 -1.93 27.54 -11.42
N GLU A 24 -3.01 27.63 -12.18
CA GLU A 24 -4.00 28.70 -12.07
C GLU A 24 -4.69 28.65 -10.70
N PHE A 25 -5.13 27.47 -10.28
CA PHE A 25 -5.69 27.24 -8.94
C PHE A 25 -4.73 27.68 -7.83
N ALA A 26 -3.44 27.35 -7.93
CA ALA A 26 -2.41 27.78 -6.98
C ALA A 26 -2.04 29.27 -7.06
N ALA A 27 -2.52 29.99 -8.08
CA ALA A 27 -2.41 31.44 -8.17
C ALA A 27 -3.65 32.14 -7.60
N GLU A 28 -4.84 31.60 -7.84
CA GLU A 28 -6.11 32.09 -7.28
C GLU A 28 -6.20 31.85 -5.77
N ARG A 29 -5.82 30.64 -5.34
CA ARG A 29 -5.60 30.30 -3.95
C ARG A 29 -4.16 30.66 -3.63
N PRO A 30 -3.88 31.63 -2.73
CA PRO A 30 -2.53 32.17 -2.52
C PRO A 30 -1.61 31.20 -1.76
N LEU A 31 -1.29 30.07 -2.40
CA LEU A 31 -0.38 29.06 -1.87
C LEU A 31 1.06 29.57 -1.96
N ASP A 32 1.88 29.23 -0.96
CA ASP A 32 3.33 29.49 -1.04
C ASP A 32 3.90 28.71 -2.23
N ARG A 33 4.62 29.39 -3.12
CA ARG A 33 5.22 28.78 -4.31
C ARG A 33 6.71 29.00 -4.32
N ARG A 34 7.48 27.97 -4.63
CA ARG A 34 8.93 28.02 -4.69
C ARG A 34 9.45 27.28 -5.90
N ARG A 35 10.38 27.90 -6.62
CA ARG A 35 11.18 27.22 -7.63
C ARG A 35 12.28 26.42 -6.94
N CYS A 36 12.37 25.14 -7.25
CA CYS A 36 13.34 24.21 -6.68
C CYS A 36 14.55 24.03 -7.59
N HIS A 37 15.60 23.36 -7.08
CA HIS A 37 16.86 23.18 -7.82
C HIS A 37 16.70 22.31 -9.07
N ASP A 38 15.73 21.41 -9.09
CA ASP A 38 15.33 20.60 -10.24
C ASP A 38 14.59 21.40 -11.33
N GLY A 39 14.50 22.72 -11.18
CA GLY A 39 13.87 23.62 -12.13
C GLY A 39 12.34 23.66 -12.04
N ARG A 40 11.72 22.77 -11.26
CA ARG A 40 10.27 22.69 -11.09
C ARG A 40 9.78 23.68 -10.04
N THR A 41 8.57 24.18 -10.23
CA THR A 41 7.87 24.99 -9.22
C THR A 41 7.02 24.07 -8.37
N ARG A 42 7.15 24.19 -7.06
CA ARG A 42 6.30 23.49 -6.10
C ARG A 42 5.40 24.48 -5.36
N ALA A 43 4.16 24.07 -5.11
CA ALA A 43 3.21 24.76 -4.25
C ALA A 43 3.14 24.05 -2.90
N LYS A 44 3.16 24.82 -1.82
CA LYS A 44 2.95 24.31 -0.47
C LYS A 44 1.46 24.12 -0.24
N LEU A 45 1.11 22.96 0.28
CA LEU A 45 -0.28 22.65 0.61
C LEU A 45 -0.71 23.45 1.85
N ASP A 46 -1.94 23.97 1.81
CA ASP A 46 -2.63 24.42 3.01
C ASP A 46 -3.23 23.23 3.77
N LEU A 47 -3.93 23.51 4.87
CA LEU A 47 -4.48 22.45 5.71
C LEU A 47 -5.47 21.55 4.95
N LEU A 48 -6.40 22.15 4.21
CA LEU A 48 -7.44 21.42 3.46
C LEU A 48 -6.83 20.52 2.39
N LEU A 49 -5.85 21.04 1.64
CA LEU A 49 -5.15 20.25 0.63
C LEU A 49 -4.26 19.18 1.26
N THR A 50 -3.69 19.44 2.44
CA THR A 50 -2.90 18.46 3.20
C THR A 50 -3.78 17.29 3.66
N GLU A 51 -4.98 17.57 4.17
CA GLU A 51 -5.96 16.54 4.56
C GLU A 51 -6.36 15.68 3.36
N ARG A 52 -6.75 16.32 2.25
CA ARG A 52 -7.08 15.60 1.01
C ARG A 52 -5.92 14.74 0.52
N TRP A 53 -4.69 15.26 0.57
CA TRP A 53 -3.50 14.51 0.18
C TRP A 53 -3.24 13.31 1.08
N LEU A 54 -3.40 13.46 2.40
CA LEU A 54 -3.25 12.36 3.35
C LEU A 54 -4.31 11.28 3.14
N ASP A 55 -5.57 11.67 2.92
CA ASP A 55 -6.65 10.73 2.63
C ASP A 55 -6.36 9.92 1.37
N GLU A 56 -5.88 10.57 0.31
CA GLU A 56 -5.52 9.92 -0.95
C GLU A 56 -4.30 9.01 -0.78
N ALA A 57 -3.29 9.46 -0.04
CA ALA A 57 -2.09 8.66 0.26
C ALA A 57 -2.45 7.39 1.06
N VAL A 58 -3.31 7.51 2.08
CA VAL A 58 -3.78 6.38 2.89
C VAL A 58 -4.63 5.43 2.06
N ARG A 59 -5.57 5.94 1.25
CA ARG A 59 -6.38 5.11 0.35
C ARG A 59 -5.52 4.31 -0.61
N ASN A 60 -4.55 4.97 -1.25
CA ASN A 60 -3.63 4.30 -2.18
C ASN A 60 -2.75 3.26 -1.49
N TRP A 61 -2.25 3.55 -0.29
CA TRP A 61 -1.50 2.57 0.49
C TRP A 61 -2.37 1.37 0.87
N ALA A 62 -3.56 1.59 1.42
CA ALA A 62 -4.48 0.54 1.83
C ALA A 62 -4.90 -0.33 0.64
N GLY A 63 -5.20 0.27 -0.52
CA GLY A 63 -5.51 -0.45 -1.75
C GLY A 63 -4.40 -1.42 -2.17
N ARG A 64 -3.13 -0.99 -2.09
CA ARG A 64 -1.97 -1.86 -2.37
C ARG A 64 -1.84 -3.01 -1.36
N GLN A 65 -2.05 -2.72 -0.07
CA GLN A 65 -1.96 -3.76 0.97
C GLN A 65 -3.08 -4.80 0.81
N ILE A 66 -4.31 -4.36 0.50
CA ILE A 66 -5.44 -5.25 0.23
C ILE A 66 -5.16 -6.11 -1.00
N ALA A 67 -4.68 -5.52 -2.10
CA ALA A 67 -4.33 -6.27 -3.31
C ALA A 67 -3.28 -7.35 -3.02
N ALA A 68 -2.21 -7.00 -2.30
CA ALA A 68 -1.18 -7.97 -1.90
C ALA A 68 -1.75 -9.10 -1.04
N CYS A 69 -2.61 -8.78 -0.07
CA CYS A 69 -3.26 -9.77 0.78
C CYS A 69 -4.17 -10.72 -0.04
N VAL A 70 -4.90 -10.19 -1.02
CA VAL A 70 -5.70 -11.00 -1.94
C VAL A 70 -4.81 -11.96 -2.75
N ASP A 71 -3.69 -11.47 -3.27
CA ASP A 71 -2.74 -12.30 -4.02
C ASP A 71 -2.15 -13.43 -3.15
N ASP A 72 -1.81 -13.14 -1.90
CA ASP A 72 -1.32 -14.11 -0.93
C ASP A 72 -2.36 -15.20 -0.63
N LEU A 73 -3.61 -14.81 -0.36
CA LEU A 73 -4.70 -15.76 -0.13
C LEU A 73 -4.95 -16.64 -1.36
N GLN A 74 -4.85 -16.09 -2.57
CA GLN A 74 -4.96 -16.85 -3.80
C GLN A 74 -3.77 -17.81 -4.00
N ALA A 75 -2.56 -17.42 -3.59
CA ALA A 75 -1.40 -18.31 -3.60
C ALA A 75 -1.60 -19.50 -2.65
N VAL A 76 -2.05 -19.24 -1.41
CA VAL A 76 -2.36 -20.30 -0.44
C VAL A 76 -3.45 -21.23 -0.97
N ARG A 77 -4.54 -20.68 -1.53
CA ARG A 77 -5.60 -21.48 -2.16
C ARG A 77 -5.05 -22.39 -3.26
N ARG A 78 -4.17 -21.89 -4.11
CA ARG A 78 -3.55 -22.69 -5.19
C ARG A 78 -2.73 -23.85 -4.63
N LEU A 79 -2.01 -23.64 -3.53
CA LEU A 79 -1.26 -24.70 -2.85
C LEU A 79 -2.18 -25.75 -2.20
N MET A 80 -3.32 -25.34 -1.64
CA MET A 80 -4.29 -26.26 -1.03
C MET A 80 -5.12 -27.06 -2.05
N VAL A 81 -5.42 -26.46 -3.20
CA VAL A 81 -6.16 -27.13 -4.29
C VAL A 81 -5.24 -28.00 -5.14
N ALA A 82 -3.94 -27.71 -5.15
CA ALA A 82 -2.97 -28.64 -5.71
C ALA A 82 -3.11 -29.98 -4.95
N PRO A 83 -3.40 -31.09 -5.64
CA PRO A 83 -3.57 -32.35 -4.97
C PRO A 83 -2.27 -32.72 -4.26
N ALA A 84 -2.37 -33.35 -3.09
CA ALA A 84 -1.26 -34.04 -2.42
C ALA A 84 -0.74 -35.26 -3.24
N ALA A 85 -0.76 -35.18 -4.56
CA ALA A 85 -0.39 -36.21 -5.51
C ALA A 85 1.14 -36.27 -5.78
N ALA A 86 1.93 -35.75 -4.84
CA ALA A 86 3.39 -35.93 -4.81
C ALA A 86 3.89 -36.49 -3.47
N THR A 87 3.01 -37.01 -2.61
CA THR A 87 3.38 -38.03 -1.61
C THR A 87 3.40 -39.41 -2.29
N GLY A 88 4.13 -39.52 -3.39
CA GLY A 88 4.65 -40.82 -3.79
C GLY A 88 5.74 -41.15 -2.77
N VAL A 89 5.43 -42.04 -1.83
CA VAL A 89 6.45 -42.71 -1.02
C VAL A 89 7.33 -43.48 -2.01
N PRO A 90 8.61 -43.12 -2.23
CA PRO A 90 9.51 -44.06 -2.87
C PRO A 90 9.80 -45.16 -1.85
N ASP A 91 9.62 -46.41 -2.29
CA ASP A 91 9.93 -47.60 -1.52
C ASP A 91 11.30 -47.49 -0.84
N LEU A 92 11.32 -47.91 0.42
CA LEU A 92 12.50 -48.05 1.25
C LEU A 92 13.46 -49.08 0.62
N GLU A 93 14.51 -48.62 -0.05
CA GLU A 93 15.77 -49.38 -0.12
C GLU A 93 16.98 -48.44 -0.05
N GLY A 94 17.81 -48.64 0.97
CA GLY A 94 19.25 -48.54 0.81
C GLY A 94 19.98 -47.32 1.40
N THR A 95 20.41 -47.49 2.65
CA THR A 95 21.81 -47.27 3.07
C THR A 95 22.34 -45.83 3.15
N GLY A 96 22.20 -45.25 4.36
CA GLY A 96 23.24 -44.57 5.13
C GLY A 96 24.15 -43.54 4.46
N ASP A 97 23.89 -42.26 4.76
CA ASP A 97 24.96 -41.34 5.18
C ASP A 97 24.36 -40.16 5.97
N THR A 98 24.94 -39.87 7.14
CA THR A 98 24.48 -38.83 8.06
C THR A 98 25.22 -37.54 7.73
N ARG A 99 24.58 -36.61 7.02
CA ARG A 99 25.02 -35.21 7.02
C ARG A 99 23.83 -34.25 7.04
N ALA A 100 23.70 -33.56 8.16
CA ALA A 100 22.67 -32.57 8.44
C ALA A 100 22.70 -31.38 7.46
N PRO A 101 21.54 -30.81 7.10
CA PRO A 101 21.47 -29.44 6.64
C PRO A 101 21.01 -28.50 7.76
N ALA A 102 21.82 -27.46 7.97
CA ALA A 102 21.45 -26.25 8.70
C ALA A 102 20.39 -25.47 7.91
N GLY A 103 19.40 -24.91 8.62
CA GLY A 103 18.43 -23.99 8.03
C GLY A 103 17.07 -24.02 8.71
N ALA A 104 17.01 -23.70 10.01
CA ALA A 104 15.74 -23.44 10.68
C ALA A 104 15.18 -22.09 10.18
N VAL A 105 14.13 -22.14 9.38
CA VAL A 105 13.34 -20.95 9.04
C VAL A 105 12.37 -20.70 10.19
N VAL A 106 12.55 -19.58 10.88
CA VAL A 106 11.72 -19.15 12.00
C VAL A 106 10.35 -18.73 11.46
N ALA A 107 9.30 -19.50 11.78
CA ALA A 107 7.93 -19.05 11.63
C ALA A 107 7.70 -17.89 12.60
N THR A 108 7.46 -16.69 12.07
CA THR A 108 7.07 -15.54 12.89
C THR A 108 5.55 -15.57 12.98
N ASP A 109 5.05 -15.90 14.17
CA ASP A 109 3.64 -15.86 14.52
C ASP A 109 3.19 -14.39 14.60
N VAL A 110 2.43 -13.92 13.60
CA VAL A 110 1.75 -12.62 13.68
C VAL A 110 0.39 -12.90 14.31
N ALA A 111 0.34 -12.70 15.62
CA ALA A 111 -0.88 -12.74 16.41
C ALA A 111 -1.97 -11.88 15.76
N ALA A 112 -3.15 -12.49 15.58
CA ALA A 112 -4.34 -11.86 15.08
C ALA A 112 -4.69 -10.60 15.90
N ALA A 113 -4.63 -9.44 15.26
CA ALA A 113 -5.25 -8.24 15.78
C ALA A 113 -6.76 -8.36 15.56
N ASP A 114 -7.48 -8.54 16.67
CA ASP A 114 -8.94 -8.49 16.76
C ASP A 114 -9.42 -7.08 16.38
N VAL A 115 -9.89 -6.90 15.15
CA VAL A 115 -10.51 -5.65 14.69
C VAL A 115 -12.02 -5.83 14.78
N ALA A 116 -12.59 -5.36 15.88
CA ALA A 116 -14.03 -5.28 16.06
C ALA A 116 -14.69 -4.40 14.97
N PRO A 117 -15.85 -4.77 14.42
CA PRO A 117 -16.53 -3.98 13.40
C PRO A 117 -17.14 -2.70 14.01
N VAL A 118 -16.77 -1.55 13.45
CA VAL A 118 -17.48 -0.27 13.67
C VAL A 118 -18.90 -0.42 13.15
N THR A 119 -19.87 -0.43 14.06
CA THR A 119 -21.30 -0.36 13.75
C THR A 119 -21.63 1.02 13.19
N ALA A 120 -22.02 1.07 11.92
CA ALA A 120 -22.57 2.25 11.28
C ALA A 120 -23.97 2.54 11.84
N GLU A 121 -24.07 3.54 12.73
CA GLU A 121 -25.34 4.05 13.21
C GLU A 121 -25.98 4.92 12.11
N ARG A 122 -27.03 4.38 11.48
CA ARG A 122 -27.92 5.11 10.58
C ARG A 122 -28.60 6.23 11.37
N ARG A 123 -28.31 7.49 11.05
CA ARG A 123 -29.22 8.60 11.35
C ARG A 123 -30.06 8.89 10.13
N SER A 124 -31.33 8.52 10.22
CA SER A 124 -32.40 9.01 9.36
C SER A 124 -32.58 10.51 9.55
N ALA A 125 -32.70 11.23 8.43
CA ALA A 125 -33.45 12.46 8.31
C ALA A 125 -34.35 12.31 7.07
#